data_AF-A0A355RZR7-F1
#
_entry.id   AF-A0A355RZR7-F1
#
_cell.length_a   1.000
_cell.length_b   1.000
_cell.length_c   1.000
_cell.angle_alpha   90.00
_cell.angle_beta   90.00
_cell.angle_gamma   90.00
#
_symmetry.space_group_name_H-M   'P 1'
#
loop_
_entity.id
_entity.type
_entity.pdbx_description
1 polymer ?
#
loop_
_entity_poly.entity_id
_entity_poly.type
_entity_poly.pdbx_seq_one_letter_code
_entity_poly.pdbx_strand_id
1 'polypeptide(L)'
;KYNVPVIEDIGSGNFIDFSKYNVAYEPSVQDAISSGIDILTFSGDKMLGGPQAGIIAGKAKYIDMMKKNPLTRAVRVDKMTIAALEATLKKYIDEKDAVSSIPPLRMITETEEHI
;
A
#
# COMPACT_ATOMS: atom_id res chain seq x y z
N LYS A 1 -15.98 -7.98 -20.36
CA LYS A 1 -16.68 -7.67 -21.63
C LYS A 1 -15.71 -7.36 -22.78
N TYR A 2 -14.68 -6.52 -22.59
CA TYR A 2 -13.78 -6.07 -23.68
C TYR A 2 -12.32 -6.54 -23.55
N ASN A 3 -11.97 -7.33 -22.53
CA ASN A 3 -10.60 -7.83 -22.28
C ASN A 3 -9.52 -6.73 -22.25
N VAL A 4 -9.88 -5.55 -21.75
CA VAL A 4 -8.96 -4.42 -21.55
C VAL A 4 -8.48 -4.45 -20.10
N PRO A 5 -7.17 -4.36 -19.81
CA PRO A 5 -6.67 -4.27 -18.45
C PRO A 5 -7.19 -3.02 -17.75
N VAL A 6 -7.65 -3.18 -16.51
CA VAL A 6 -8.05 -2.09 -15.63
C VAL A 6 -6.94 -1.82 -14.62
N ILE A 7 -6.50 -0.57 -14.57
CA ILE A 7 -5.49 -0.09 -13.63
C ILE A 7 -6.19 0.87 -12.67
N GLU A 8 -5.96 0.69 -11.37
CA GLU A 8 -6.40 1.61 -10.34
C GLU A 8 -5.18 2.16 -9.58
N ASP A 9 -5.14 3.48 -9.42
CA ASP A 9 -4.18 4.14 -8.54
C ASP A 9 -4.92 4.64 -7.30
N ILE A 10 -4.80 3.92 -6.20
CA ILE A 10 -5.41 4.37 -4.93
C ILE A 10 -4.56 5.45 -4.28
N GLY A 11 -3.27 5.55 -4.65
CA GLY A 11 -2.35 6.57 -4.17
C GLY A 11 -1.94 6.46 -2.70
N SER A 12 -2.87 6.29 -1.75
CA SER A 12 -2.67 6.37 -0.30
C SER A 12 -1.94 5.17 0.29
N GLY A 13 -2.11 3.98 -0.31
CA GLY A 13 -1.51 2.75 0.19
C GLY A 13 -2.09 2.31 1.54
N ASN A 14 -3.39 2.53 1.76
CA ASN A 14 -4.06 2.12 2.97
C ASN A 14 -4.22 0.59 3.05
N PHE A 15 -3.84 -0.01 4.17
CA PHE A 15 -3.98 -1.45 4.44
C PHE A 15 -4.99 -1.73 5.57
N ILE A 16 -5.49 -0.69 6.24
CA ILE A 16 -6.31 -0.77 7.45
C ILE A 16 -7.71 -0.27 7.16
N ASP A 17 -8.72 -0.98 7.68
CA ASP A 17 -10.08 -0.45 7.71
C ASP A 17 -10.23 0.55 8.85
N PHE A 18 -10.15 1.84 8.51
CA PHE A 18 -10.24 2.95 9.46
C PHE A 18 -11.58 3.07 10.16
N SER A 19 -12.65 2.46 9.62
CA SER A 19 -13.95 2.46 10.28
C SER A 19 -13.94 1.73 11.63
N LYS A 20 -12.99 0.79 11.82
CA LYS A 20 -12.73 0.12 13.09
C LYS A 20 -12.18 1.05 14.19
N TYR A 21 -11.68 2.22 13.80
CA TYR A 21 -11.00 3.19 14.67
C TYR A 21 -11.75 4.52 14.73
N ASN A 22 -13.06 4.54 14.44
CA ASN A 22 -13.90 5.75 14.41
C ASN A 22 -13.43 6.82 13.41
N VAL A 23 -12.67 6.43 12.39
CA VAL A 23 -12.22 7.30 11.30
C VAL A 23 -13.04 6.99 10.03
N ALA A 24 -13.23 7.99 9.18
CA ALA A 24 -13.98 7.82 7.93
C ALA A 24 -13.39 6.70 7.06
N TYR A 25 -14.26 5.93 6.40
CA TYR A 25 -13.85 4.85 5.52
C TYR A 25 -13.02 5.36 4.34
N GLU A 26 -11.92 4.67 4.07
CA GLU A 26 -11.08 4.85 2.89
C GLU A 26 -10.78 3.47 2.28
N PRO A 27 -10.91 3.29 0.95
CA PRO A 27 -10.61 2.02 0.29
C PRO A 27 -9.22 1.48 0.63
N SER A 28 -9.15 0.22 1.06
CA SER A 28 -7.88 -0.45 1.30
C SER A 28 -7.30 -1.07 0.02
N VAL A 29 -6.01 -1.39 0.04
CA VAL A 29 -5.34 -2.20 -0.98
C VAL A 29 -6.06 -3.53 -1.19
N GLN A 30 -6.58 -4.13 -0.13
CA GLN A 30 -7.31 -5.39 -0.15
C GLN A 30 -8.67 -5.25 -0.83
N ASP A 31 -9.38 -4.14 -0.60
CA ASP A 31 -10.65 -3.83 -1.27
C ASP A 31 -10.44 -3.64 -2.77
N ALA A 32 -9.43 -2.86 -3.14
CA ALA A 32 -9.07 -2.64 -4.54
C ALA A 32 -8.74 -3.96 -5.24
N ILE A 33 -7.89 -4.82 -4.66
CA ILE A 33 -7.57 -6.14 -5.23
C ILE A 33 -8.83 -7.01 -5.35
N SER A 34 -9.69 -7.01 -4.32
CA SER A 34 -10.91 -7.83 -4.30
C SER A 34 -11.96 -7.38 -5.32
N SER A 35 -11.91 -6.12 -5.76
CA SER A 35 -12.81 -5.59 -6.81
C SER A 35 -12.56 -6.19 -8.20
N GLY A 36 -11.42 -6.89 -8.39
CA GLY A 36 -11.09 -7.57 -9.63
C GLY A 36 -10.25 -6.75 -10.63
N ILE A 37 -9.71 -5.60 -10.21
CA ILE A 37 -8.74 -4.82 -10.97
C ILE A 37 -7.54 -5.67 -11.43
N ASP A 38 -6.95 -5.31 -12.57
CA ASP A 38 -5.83 -6.05 -13.13
C ASP A 38 -4.50 -5.62 -12.51
N ILE A 39 -4.34 -4.32 -12.27
CA ILE A 39 -3.16 -3.70 -11.66
C ILE A 39 -3.59 -2.62 -10.68
N LEU A 40 -2.94 -2.60 -9.52
CA LEU A 40 -3.08 -1.59 -8.46
C LEU A 40 -1.75 -0.84 -8.31
N THR A 41 -1.79 0.47 -8.13
CA THR A 41 -0.63 1.26 -7.72
C THR A 41 -0.90 2.07 -6.45
N PHE A 42 0.14 2.28 -5.63
CA PHE A 42 0.10 3.15 -4.45
C PHE A 42 1.49 3.56 -3.96
N SER A 43 1.53 4.60 -3.12
CA SER A 43 2.74 5.07 -2.44
C SER A 43 3.03 4.27 -1.16
N GLY A 44 4.31 4.07 -0.85
CA GLY A 44 4.77 3.38 0.36
C GLY A 44 4.94 4.26 1.61
N ASP A 45 4.99 5.58 1.45
CA ASP A 45 5.32 6.58 2.49
C ASP A 45 4.12 7.43 2.95
N LYS A 46 2.92 7.10 2.48
CA LYS A 46 1.67 7.72 2.93
C LYS A 46 1.05 6.91 4.06
N MET A 47 -0.12 6.28 3.83
CA MET A 47 -0.86 5.54 4.87
C MET A 47 -0.20 4.21 5.21
N LEU A 48 0.62 3.65 4.30
CA LEU A 48 1.47 2.50 4.59
C LEU A 48 2.54 2.83 5.67
N GLY A 49 2.92 4.11 5.80
CA GLY A 49 3.89 4.56 6.80
C GLY A 49 5.30 3.96 6.68
N GLY A 50 5.66 3.48 5.48
CA GLY A 50 6.98 2.97 5.15
C GLY A 50 7.87 4.03 4.48
N PRO A 51 8.94 3.61 3.78
CA PRO A 51 9.81 4.51 3.03
C PRO A 51 9.16 4.94 1.70
N GLN A 52 9.72 5.98 1.07
CA GLN A 52 9.31 6.42 -0.25
C GLN A 52 9.48 5.28 -1.26
N ALA A 53 8.36 4.78 -1.78
CA ALA A 53 8.31 3.70 -2.75
C ALA A 53 7.05 3.80 -3.62
N GLY A 54 7.16 3.39 -4.88
CA GLY A 54 6.01 3.10 -5.74
C GLY A 54 5.76 1.61 -5.74
N ILE A 55 4.59 1.19 -5.28
CA ILE A 55 4.21 -0.23 -5.19
C ILE A 55 3.21 -0.53 -6.28
N ILE A 56 3.44 -1.64 -7.00
CA ILE A 56 2.56 -2.15 -8.04
C ILE A 56 2.19 -3.58 -7.67
N ALA A 57 0.89 -3.85 -7.54
CA ALA A 57 0.33 -5.18 -7.26
C ALA A 57 -0.71 -5.55 -8.32
N GLY A 58 -1.06 -6.83 -8.43
CA GLY A 58 -2.08 -7.29 -9.39
C GLY A 58 -1.71 -8.59 -10.09
N LYS A 59 -2.26 -8.79 -11.28
CA LYS A 59 -2.15 -10.07 -12.01
C LYS A 59 -0.73 -10.31 -12.52
N ALA A 60 -0.19 -11.50 -12.22
CA ALA A 60 1.18 -11.91 -12.56
C ALA A 60 1.55 -11.65 -14.03
N LYS A 61 0.65 -11.95 -14.97
CA LYS A 61 0.88 -11.73 -16.41
C LYS A 61 1.32 -10.29 -16.74
N TYR A 62 0.75 -9.28 -16.08
CA TYR A 62 1.07 -7.87 -16.31
C TYR A 62 2.32 -7.44 -15.52
N ILE A 63 2.48 -7.93 -14.29
CA ILE A 63 3.68 -7.70 -13.48
C ILE A 63 4.93 -8.23 -14.20
N ASP A 64 4.86 -9.44 -14.77
CA ASP A 64 5.98 -10.06 -15.46
C ASP A 64 6.31 -9.37 -16.79
N MET A 65 5.31 -8.77 -17.45
CA MET A 65 5.54 -7.89 -18.60
C MET A 65 6.26 -6.59 -18.17
N MET A 66 5.80 -5.94 -17.10
CA MET A 66 6.39 -4.70 -16.60
C MET A 66 7.84 -4.88 -16.14
N LYS A 67 8.16 -5.99 -15.46
CA LYS A 67 9.53 -6.33 -15.01
C LYS A 67 10.56 -6.39 -16.15
N LYS A 68 10.13 -6.66 -17.38
CA LYS A 68 11.01 -6.71 -18.57
C LYS A 68 11.25 -5.33 -19.20
N ASN A 69 10.55 -4.29 -18.77
CA ASN A 69 10.70 -2.95 -19.32
C ASN A 69 12.06 -2.34 -18.91
N PRO A 70 12.88 -1.82 -19.83
CA PRO A 70 14.17 -1.19 -19.51
C PRO A 70 14.08 -0.05 -18.48
N LEU A 71 12.95 0.66 -18.41
CA LEU A 71 12.72 1.73 -17.44
C LEU A 71 12.77 1.22 -15.98
N THR A 72 12.48 -0.06 -15.73
CA THR A 72 12.56 -0.65 -14.38
C THR A 72 13.97 -0.53 -13.79
N ARG A 73 15.01 -0.48 -14.62
CA ARG A 73 16.39 -0.25 -14.16
C ARG A 73 16.61 1.18 -13.68
N ALA A 74 15.94 2.15 -14.29
CA ALA A 74 16.04 3.55 -13.93
C ALA A 74 15.25 3.87 -12.66
N VAL A 75 14.09 3.24 -12.47
CA VAL A 75 13.22 3.42 -11.28
C VAL A 75 13.45 2.38 -10.18
N ARG A 76 14.57 1.64 -10.23
CA ARG A 76 14.86 0.59 -9.26
C ARG A 76 15.13 1.21 -7.88
N VAL A 77 14.37 0.79 -6.89
CA VAL A 77 14.55 1.18 -5.48
C VAL A 77 15.91 0.71 -4.94
N ASP A 78 16.45 1.46 -4.00
CA ASP A 78 17.71 1.14 -3.34
C ASP A 78 17.52 0.10 -2.20
N LYS A 79 18.64 -0.38 -1.66
CA LYS A 79 18.65 -1.43 -0.64
C LYS A 79 17.99 -0.98 0.68
N MET A 80 18.16 0.27 1.07
CA MET A 80 17.59 0.80 2.32
C MET A 80 16.07 0.89 2.20
N THR A 81 15.57 1.36 1.05
CA THR A 81 14.13 1.38 0.77
C THR A 81 13.53 -0.02 0.82
N ILE A 82 14.19 -1.03 0.23
CA ILE A 82 13.70 -2.42 0.32
C ILE A 82 13.68 -2.92 1.78
N ALA A 83 14.76 -2.70 2.53
CA ALA A 83 14.87 -3.17 3.91
C ALA A 83 13.83 -2.49 4.83
N ALA A 84 13.63 -1.18 4.69
CA ALA A 84 12.63 -0.44 5.46
C ALA A 84 11.20 -0.82 5.06
N LEU A 85 10.94 -1.05 3.77
CA LEU A 85 9.63 -1.51 3.31
C LEU A 85 9.31 -2.91 3.85
N GLU A 86 10.28 -3.83 3.83
CA GLU A 86 10.12 -5.17 4.44
C GLU A 86 9.80 -5.08 5.93
N ALA A 87 10.56 -4.27 6.69
CA ALA A 87 10.32 -4.08 8.12
C ALA A 87 8.94 -3.47 8.40
N THR A 88 8.49 -2.53 7.55
CA THR A 88 7.16 -1.92 7.63
C THR A 88 6.07 -2.96 7.38
N LEU A 89 6.16 -3.72 6.27
CA LEU A 89 5.18 -4.74 5.92
C LEU A 89 5.10 -5.87 6.96
N LYS A 90 6.19 -6.20 7.66
CA LYS A 90 6.17 -7.17 8.76
C LYS A 90 5.28 -6.74 9.93
N LYS A 91 5.18 -5.45 10.22
CA LYS A 91 4.28 -4.93 11.27
C LYS A 91 2.82 -5.17 10.93
N TYR A 92 2.46 -5.06 9.65
CA TYR A 92 1.10 -5.33 9.16
C TYR A 92 0.64 -6.79 9.29
N ILE A 93 1.50 -7.73 9.71
CA ILE A 93 1.09 -9.10 10.06
C ILE A 93 0.16 -9.07 11.29
N ASP A 94 0.39 -8.17 12.24
CA ASP A 94 -0.51 -7.88 13.35
C ASP A 94 -1.04 -6.45 13.22
N GLU A 95 -2.33 -6.32 12.91
CA GLU A 95 -2.98 -5.02 12.75
C GLU A 95 -2.79 -4.12 13.98
N LYS A 96 -2.79 -4.67 15.20
CA LYS A 96 -2.61 -3.88 16.43
C LYS A 96 -1.18 -3.34 16.56
N ASP A 97 -0.19 -4.14 16.19
CA ASP A 97 1.21 -3.69 16.14
C ASP A 97 1.39 -2.62 15.06
N ALA A 98 0.80 -2.79 13.88
CA ALA A 98 0.83 -1.79 12.82
C ALA A 98 0.24 -0.46 13.29
N VAL A 99 -1.00 -0.46 13.82
CA VAL A 99 -1.68 0.77 14.26
C VAL A 99 -0.91 1.47 15.39
N SER A 100 -0.40 0.73 16.37
CA SER A 100 0.32 1.34 17.51
C SER A 100 1.73 1.81 17.19
N SER A 101 2.42 1.17 16.23
CA SER A 101 3.86 1.38 16.00
C SER A 101 4.22 2.07 14.68
N ILE A 102 3.28 2.23 13.74
CA ILE A 102 3.46 2.98 12.49
C ILE A 102 2.94 4.41 12.70
N PRO A 103 3.80 5.45 12.59
CA PRO A 103 3.43 6.80 12.98
C PRO A 103 2.15 7.37 12.32
N PRO A 104 1.95 7.33 10.99
CA PRO A 104 0.74 7.88 10.39
C PRO A 104 -0.52 7.14 10.84
N LEU A 105 -0.47 5.81 11.01
CA LEU A 105 -1.62 5.06 11.51
C LEU A 105 -1.96 5.47 12.93
N ARG A 106 -0.96 5.46 13.84
CA ARG A 106 -1.15 5.84 15.25
C ARG A 106 -1.79 7.21 15.38
N MET A 107 -1.27 8.19 14.62
CA MET A 107 -1.74 9.58 14.68
C MET A 107 -3.17 9.73 14.14
N ILE A 108 -3.54 8.97 13.11
CA ILE A 108 -4.89 9.04 12.52
C ILE A 108 -5.92 8.34 13.40
N THR A 109 -5.53 7.25 14.06
CA THR A 109 -6.41 6.47 14.95
C THR A 109 -6.40 6.97 16.39
N GLU A 110 -5.70 8.07 16.68
CA GLU A 110 -5.63 8.64 18.03
C GLU A 110 -7.00 9.20 18.44
N THR A 111 -7.37 8.98 19.69
CA THR A 111 -8.65 9.48 20.23
C THR A 111 -8.52 10.94 20.68
N GLU A 112 -9.61 11.71 20.62
CA GLU A 112 -9.64 13.11 21.08
C GLU A 112 -9.17 13.29 22.53
N GLU A 113 -9.33 12.28 23.40
CA GLU A 113 -8.85 12.31 24.79
C GLU A 113 -7.32 12.40 24.92
N HIS A 114 -6.57 12.07 23.87
CA HIS A 114 -5.10 12.01 23.85
C HIS A 114 -4.45 13.10 22.97
N ILE A 115 -5.24 14.04 22.44
CA ILE A 115 -4.76 15.21 21.67
C ILE A 115 -4.85 16.47 22.55
#